data_AF-A0A357CQI7-F1
#
_entry.id   AF-A0A357CQI7-F1
#
_cell.length_a   1.000
_cell.length_b   1.000
_cell.length_c   1.000
_cell.angle_alpha   90.00
_cell.angle_beta   90.00
_cell.angle_gamma   90.00
#
_symmetry.space_group_name_H-M   'P 1'
#
loop_
_entity.id
_entity.type
_entity.pdbx_description
1 polymer ?
#
loop_
_entity_poly.entity_id
_entity_poly.type
_entity_poly.pdbx_seq_one_letter_code
_entity_poly.pdbx_strand_id
1 'polypeptide(L)' 'MRVAIGCDENACEMKEAIKAHLTELGVEYDDMGCDQGEKVLYPEIARRVAVSIMEGK' A
#
# COMPACT_ATOMS: atom_id res chain seq x y z
N MET A 1 -5.23 2.30 14.89
CA MET A 1 -5.84 2.38 13.54
C MET A 1 -4.69 2.25 12.57
N ARG A 2 -4.75 1.28 11.66
CA ARG A 2 -3.66 0.99 10.73
C ARG A 2 -4.16 1.09 9.30
N VAL A 3 -3.37 1.67 8.41
CA VAL A 3 -3.73 1.84 6.99
C VAL A 3 -3.05 0.76 6.16
N ALA A 4 -3.81 -0.11 5.51
CA ALA A 4 -3.29 -0.95 4.45
C ALA A 4 -3.22 -0.15 3.15
N ILE A 5 -2.05 -0.11 2.50
CA ILE A 5 -1.82 0.63 1.27
C ILE A 5 -1.18 -0.26 0.21
N GLY A 6 -1.54 -0.05 -1.06
CA GLY A 6 -0.88 -0.69 -2.18
C GLY A 6 -1.22 -0.03 -3.51
N CYS A 7 -0.36 -0.23 -4.52
CA CYS A 7 -0.49 0.26 -5.88
C CYS A 7 0.14 -0.71 -6.90
N ASP A 8 -0.08 -0.47 -8.19
CA ASP A 8 0.72 -1.08 -9.26
C ASP A 8 1.94 -0.21 -9.58
N GLU A 9 2.71 -0.60 -10.61
CA GLU A 9 3.95 0.07 -11.00
C GLU A 9 3.77 1.54 -11.37
N ASN A 10 2.57 1.91 -11.82
CA ASN A 10 2.29 3.25 -12.32
C ASN A 10 2.14 4.27 -11.19
N ALA A 11 1.93 3.82 -9.95
CA ALA A 11 1.65 4.67 -8.80
C ALA A 11 2.64 4.49 -7.64
N CYS A 12 3.79 3.83 -7.85
CA CYS A 12 4.82 3.66 -6.82
C CYS A 12 5.25 5.00 -6.18
N GLU A 13 5.54 6.01 -6.99
CA GLU A 13 5.97 7.32 -6.47
C GLU A 13 4.87 7.99 -5.61
N MET A 14 3.61 7.85 -6.02
CA MET A 14 2.48 8.37 -5.24
C MET A 14 2.30 7.61 -3.92
N LYS A 15 2.45 6.28 -3.93
CA LYS A 15 2.39 5.46 -2.72
C LYS A 15 3.46 5.89 -1.71
N GLU A 16 4.70 6.11 -2.16
CA GLU A 16 5.78 6.57 -1.28
C GLU A 16 5.50 7.96 -0.69
N ALA A 17 4.95 8.89 -1.48
CA ALA A 17 4.54 10.20 -0.97
C ALA A 17 3.44 10.09 0.11
N ILE A 18 2.47 9.18 -0.08
CA ILE A 18 1.43 8.91 0.93
C ILE A 18 2.04 8.30 2.19
N LYS A 19 2.97 7.33 2.06
CA LYS A 19 3.67 6.72 3.20
C LYS A 19 4.44 7.75 4.02
N ALA A 20 5.13 8.68 3.36
CA ALA A 20 5.80 9.79 4.03
C ALA A 20 4.80 10.66 4.82
N HIS A 21 3.68 11.02 4.20
CA HIS A 21 2.64 11.81 4.85
C HIS A 21 1.99 11.08 6.05
N LEU A 22 1.71 9.78 5.93
CA LEU A 22 1.20 8.97 7.03
C LEU A 22 2.19 8.91 8.20
N THR A 23 3.49 8.82 7.88
CA THR A 23 4.57 8.84 8.87
C THR A 23 4.61 10.16 9.63
N GLU A 24 4.50 11.31 8.94
CA GLU A 24 4.41 12.64 9.56
C GLU A 24 3.20 12.79 10.49
N LEU A 25 2.08 12.13 10.16
CA LEU A 25 0.88 12.12 10.99
C LEU A 25 0.93 11.13 12.17
N GLY A 26 1.99 10.31 12.27
CA GLY A 26 2.08 9.25 13.27
C GLY A 26 1.08 8.11 13.05
N VAL A 27 0.62 7.91 11.81
CA VAL A 27 -0.31 6.84 11.44
C VAL A 27 0.49 5.63 10.97
N GLU A 28 0.28 4.50 11.64
CA GLU A 28 0.88 3.23 11.23
C GLU A 28 0.23 2.70 9.94
N TYR A 29 1.04 2.08 9.09
CA TYR A 29 0.58 1.48 7.84
C TYR A 29 1.24 0.13 7.57
N ASP A 30 0.64 -0.63 6.65
CA ASP A 30 1.17 -1.83 6.02
C ASP A 30 1.22 -1.64 4.50
N ASP A 31 2.41 -1.72 3.92
CA ASP A 31 2.63 -1.62 2.48
C ASP A 31 2.53 -3.01 1.83
N MET A 32 1.52 -3.19 0.98
CA MET A 32 1.23 -4.43 0.27
C MET A 32 1.77 -4.47 -1.17
N GLY A 33 2.57 -3.47 -1.55
CA GLY A 33 3.28 -3.38 -2.83
C GLY A 33 2.69 -2.35 -3.80
N CYS A 34 3.19 -2.27 -5.03
CA CYS A 34 4.44 -2.87 -5.49
C CYS A 34 5.64 -1.94 -5.22
N ASP A 35 6.82 -2.54 -5.26
CA ASP A 35 8.06 -1.78 -5.10
C ASP A 35 8.49 -1.16 -6.44
N GLN A 36 9.37 -0.17 -6.36
CA GLN A 36 9.84 0.54 -7.54
C GLN A 36 10.57 -0.41 -8.50
N GLY A 37 10.13 -0.44 -9.75
CA GLY A 37 10.71 -1.30 -10.79
C GLY A 37 10.11 -2.69 -10.89
N GLU A 38 9.19 -3.05 -9.98
CA GLU A 38 8.34 -4.23 -10.16
C GLU A 38 7.26 -3.95 -11.21
N LYS A 39 6.85 -4.98 -11.95
CA LYS A 39 5.62 -4.94 -12.75
C LYS A 39 4.66 -5.94 -12.17
N VAL A 40 3.45 -5.49 -11.82
CA VAL A 40 2.48 -6.31 -11.11
C VAL A 40 1.11 -6.18 -11.76
N LEU A 41 0.24 -7.15 -11.45
CA LEU A 41 -1.17 -7.02 -11.77
C LEU A 41 -1.87 -6.31 -10.61
N TYR A 42 -2.37 -5.09 -10.86
CA TYR A 42 -3.10 -4.32 -9.85
C TYR A 42 -4.21 -5.10 -9.11
N PRO A 43 -4.94 -6.06 -9.72
CA PRO A 43 -5.93 -6.86 -9.00
C PRO A 43 -5.33 -7.69 -7.86
N GLU A 44 -4.10 -8.19 -8.00
CA GLU A 44 -3.42 -8.96 -6.94
C GLU A 44 -3.01 -8.08 -5.76
N ILE A 45 -2.63 -6.83 -6.03
CA ILE A 45 -2.33 -5.84 -4.97
C ILE A 45 -3.63 -5.46 -4.25
N ALA A 46 -4.68 -5.12 -5.01
CA ALA A 46 -5.99 -4.80 -4.45
C ALA A 46 -6.55 -5.94 -3.60
N ARG A 47 -6.40 -7.19 -4.07
CA ARG A 47 -6.80 -8.39 -3.31
C ARG A 47 -6.03 -8.52 -2.00
N ARG A 48 -4.70 -8.33 -2.00
CA ARG A 48 -3.86 -8.38 -0.79
C ARG A 48 -4.32 -7.36 0.25
N VAL A 49 -4.53 -6.11 -0.18
CA VAL A 49 -5.05 -5.02 0.67
C VAL A 49 -6.44 -5.36 1.22
N ALA A 50 -7.37 -5.80 0.37
CA ALA A 50 -8.72 -6.14 0.80
C ALA A 50 -8.73 -7.30 1.80
N VAL A 51 -7.91 -8.34 1.56
CA VAL A 51 -7.80 -9.49 2.45
C VAL A 51 -7.21 -9.10 3.80
N SER A 52 -6.17 -8.25 3.86
CA SER A 52 -5.60 -7.84 5.14
C SER A 52 -6.60 -7.09 6.01
N ILE A 53 -7.40 -6.21 5.39
CA ILE A 53 -8.48 -5.49 6.06
C ILE A 53 -9.53 -6.47 6.60
N MET A 54 -9.96 -7.45 5.79
CA MET A 54 -10.93 -8.47 6.22
C MET A 54 -10.41 -9.35 7.36
N GLU A 55 -9.10 -9.61 7.40
CA GLU A 55 -8.44 -10.38 8.47
C GLU A 55 -8.19 -9.56 9.75
N GLY A 56 -8.51 -8.25 9.75
CA GLY A 56 -8.30 -7.37 10.89
C GLY A 56 -6.83 -7.01 11.14
N LYS A 57 -5.99 -7.07 10.09
CA LYS A 57 -4.60 -6.62 10.11
C LYS A 57 -4.49 -5.12 9.85
#